data_AF-A0A8C4PU74-F1
#
_entry.id   AF-A0A8C4PU74-F1
#
_cell.length_a   1.000
_cell.length_b   1.000
_cell.length_c   1.000
_cell.angle_alpha   90.00
_cell.angle_beta   90.00
_cell.angle_gamma   90.00
#
_symmetry.space_group_name_H-M   'P 1'
#
loop_
_entity.id
_entity.type
_entity.pdbx_description
1 polymer ?
#
loop_
_entity_poly.entity_id
_entity_poly.type
_entity_poly.pdbx_seq_one_letter_code
_entity_poly.pdbx_strand_id
1 'polypeptide(L)'
;VDCSKYNRRSSRIICTREWEPICGIDGKTYGNECIFCLLNRNKGIPLRKLYDDKCIDCLEYSDACSKDYLPLCGSDGINYANKCLFCNAVVMSRGALFLTNYGPC
;
A
#
# COMPACT_ATOMS: atom_id res chain seq x y z
N VAL A 1 -1.36 6.16 10.76
CA VAL A 1 -2.16 7.28 10.21
C VAL A 1 -3.03 7.79 11.33
N ASP A 2 -2.90 9.06 11.68
CA ASP A 2 -3.67 9.67 12.76
C ASP A 2 -4.83 10.47 12.19
N CYS A 3 -5.97 9.80 12.03
CA CYS A 3 -7.17 10.43 11.47
C CYS A 3 -7.87 11.40 12.42
N SER A 4 -7.44 11.48 13.69
CA SER A 4 -8.00 12.41 14.68
C SER A 4 -7.84 13.86 14.25
N LYS A 5 -6.76 14.17 13.51
CA LYS A 5 -6.47 15.50 12.95
C LYS A 5 -7.56 16.03 12.01
N TYR A 6 -8.30 15.12 11.36
CA TYR A 6 -9.33 15.45 10.38
C TYR A 6 -10.76 15.33 10.94
N ASN A 7 -10.91 15.06 12.24
CA ASN A 7 -12.21 14.89 12.89
C ASN A 7 -12.85 16.24 13.26
N ARG A 8 -13.23 17.04 12.25
CA ARG A 8 -14.07 18.23 12.46
C ARG A 8 -15.54 17.86 12.29
N ARG A 9 -16.35 18.18 13.32
CA ARG A 9 -17.78 17.83 13.43
C ARG A 9 -18.69 18.64 12.50
N SER A 10 -18.23 19.75 11.91
CA SER A 10 -19.10 20.67 11.13
C SER A 10 -18.45 21.32 9.91
N SER A 11 -17.32 20.82 9.42
CA SER A 11 -16.64 21.40 8.25
C SER A 11 -16.31 20.32 7.22
N ARG A 12 -16.65 20.58 5.95
CA ARG A 12 -16.11 19.81 4.81
C ARG A 12 -14.58 19.74 4.98
N ILE A 13 -14.05 18.53 5.09
CA ILE A 13 -12.60 18.32 5.11
C ILE A 13 -12.10 18.67 3.71
N ILE A 14 -11.26 19.69 3.62
CA ILE A 14 -10.59 20.07 2.37
C ILE A 14 -9.19 19.47 2.45
N CYS A 15 -8.91 18.53 1.56
CA CYS A 15 -7.58 17.96 1.41
C CYS A 15 -6.80 18.75 0.38
N THR A 16 -5.54 19.01 0.69
CA THR A 16 -4.55 19.54 -0.24
C THR A 16 -4.16 18.44 -1.26
N ARG A 17 -3.50 18.85 -2.36
CA ARG A 17 -3.16 17.98 -3.51
C ARG A 17 -1.71 17.49 -3.50
N GLU A 18 -1.03 17.60 -2.37
CA GLU A 18 0.26 16.96 -2.12
C GLU A 18 0.16 15.45 -2.34
N TRP A 19 1.21 14.91 -2.94
CA TRP A 19 1.32 13.51 -3.26
C TRP A 19 2.24 12.84 -2.26
N GLU A 20 1.63 12.29 -1.21
CA GLU A 20 2.28 11.53 -0.14
C GLU A 20 1.51 10.22 0.05
N PRO A 21 1.62 9.29 -0.93
CA PRO A 21 0.68 8.20 -1.05
C PRO A 21 0.79 7.20 0.10
N ILE A 22 -0.35 6.57 0.40
CA ILE A 22 -0.49 5.55 1.44
C ILE A 22 -1.16 4.32 0.83
N CYS A 23 -0.61 3.13 1.07
CA CYS A 23 -1.29 1.90 0.72
C CYS A 23 -2.20 1.43 1.88
N GLY A 24 -3.49 1.27 1.60
CA GLY A 24 -4.45 0.72 2.54
C GLY A 24 -4.49 -0.81 2.52
N ILE A 25 -4.99 -1.41 3.61
CA ILE A 25 -5.23 -2.86 3.72
C ILE A 25 -6.23 -3.42 2.68
N ASP A 26 -6.98 -2.54 2.02
CA ASP A 26 -7.87 -2.88 0.91
C ASP A 26 -7.16 -2.87 -0.46
N GLY A 27 -5.81 -2.75 -0.47
CA GLY A 27 -5.00 -2.71 -1.68
C GLY A 27 -5.14 -1.43 -2.50
N LYS A 28 -5.77 -0.37 -1.93
CA LYS A 28 -5.95 0.90 -2.62
C LYS A 28 -4.90 1.93 -2.20
N THR A 29 -4.42 2.68 -3.20
CA THR A 29 -3.55 3.83 -2.97
C THR A 29 -4.40 5.05 -2.66
N TYR A 30 -4.06 5.74 -1.57
CA TYR A 30 -4.66 7.00 -1.15
C TYR A 30 -3.61 8.10 -1.35
N GLY A 31 -3.98 9.21 -1.99
CA GLY A 31 -3.01 10.23 -2.43
C GLY A 31 -2.28 10.94 -1.29
N ASN A 32 -2.89 11.02 -0.10
CA ASN A 32 -2.28 11.52 1.12
C ASN A 32 -3.10 11.08 2.36
N GLU A 33 -2.56 11.37 3.55
CA GLU A 33 -3.19 11.08 4.85
C GLU A 33 -4.60 11.69 4.97
N CYS A 34 -4.83 12.91 4.46
CA CYS A 34 -6.14 13.54 4.49
C CYS A 34 -7.18 12.74 3.68
N ILE A 35 -6.85 12.37 2.44
CA ILE A 35 -7.73 11.58 1.57
C ILE A 35 -7.95 10.18 2.15
N PHE A 36 -6.91 9.54 2.69
CA PHE A 36 -7.03 8.26 3.40
C PHE A 36 -8.06 8.35 4.53
N CYS A 37 -7.93 9.33 5.42
CA CYS A 37 -8.81 9.49 6.57
C CYS A 37 -10.23 9.89 6.19
N LEU A 38 -10.40 10.79 5.21
CA LEU A 38 -11.71 11.19 4.70
C LEU A 38 -12.49 9.99 4.16
N LEU A 39 -11.83 9.13 3.37
CA LEU A 39 -12.44 7.95 2.78
C LEU A 39 -12.61 6.81 3.79
N ASN A 40 -11.74 6.72 4.80
CA ASN A 40 -11.88 5.74 5.88
C ASN A 40 -13.08 6.05 6.80
N ARG A 41 -13.40 7.34 7.02
CA ARG A 41 -14.47 7.78 7.93
C ARG A 41 -15.84 7.14 7.64
N ASN A 42 -16.13 6.85 6.37
CA ASN A 42 -17.41 6.29 5.93
C ASN A 42 -17.37 4.78 5.68
N LYS A 43 -16.23 4.12 5.89
CA LYS A 43 -16.14 2.67 5.79
C LYS A 43 -16.54 2.05 7.13
N GLY A 44 -17.53 1.15 7.11
CA GLY A 44 -17.94 0.38 8.28
C GLY A 44 -16.89 -0.63 8.77
N ILE A 45 -15.73 -0.71 8.11
CA ILE A 45 -14.58 -1.55 8.47
C ILE A 45 -13.40 -0.61 8.73
N PRO A 46 -12.63 -0.78 9.82
CA PRO A 46 -11.46 0.05 10.09
C PRO A 46 -10.39 -0.16 9.01
N LEU A 47 -10.27 0.78 8.06
CA LEU A 47 -9.18 0.75 7.10
C LEU A 47 -7.88 1.05 7.84
N ARG A 48 -6.91 0.15 7.72
CA ARG A 48 -5.55 0.33 8.26
C ARG A 48 -4.59 0.64 7.14
N LYS A 49 -3.59 1.48 7.43
CA LYS A 49 -2.41 1.62 6.57
C LYS A 49 -1.61 0.31 6.61
N LEU A 50 -1.20 -0.17 5.45
CA LEU A 50 -0.16 -1.20 5.33
C LEU A 50 1.21 -0.53 5.41
N TYR A 51 1.55 0.27 4.40
CA TYR A 51 2.82 0.99 4.29
C TYR A 51 2.62 2.38 3.69
N ASP A 52 3.63 3.22 3.89
CA ASP A 52 3.79 4.48 3.16
C ASP A 52 4.27 4.17 1.74
N ASP A 53 3.91 5.02 0.78
CA ASP A 53 3.95 4.84 -0.67
C ASP A 53 2.69 4.24 -1.32
N LYS A 54 2.64 4.35 -2.66
CA LYS A 54 1.57 3.75 -3.47
C LYS A 54 1.57 2.23 -3.32
N CYS A 55 0.39 1.62 -3.39
CA CYS A 55 0.31 0.18 -3.42
C CYS A 55 1.10 -0.39 -4.60
N ILE A 56 1.81 -1.47 -4.34
CA ILE A 56 2.51 -2.20 -5.38
C ILE A 56 1.50 -2.84 -6.34
N ASP A 57 1.74 -2.63 -7.62
CA ASP A 57 0.90 -3.18 -8.67
C ASP A 57 1.67 -4.27 -9.43
N CYS A 58 1.08 -5.46 -9.48
CA CYS A 58 1.67 -6.70 -9.98
C CYS A 58 0.77 -7.32 -11.06
N LEU A 59 0.42 -6.53 -12.08
CA LEU A 59 -0.40 -6.98 -13.22
C LEU A 59 0.37 -7.89 -14.18
N GLU A 60 1.70 -7.84 -14.14
CA GLU A 60 2.56 -8.50 -15.12
C GLU A 60 3.46 -9.54 -14.46
N TYR A 61 3.50 -10.70 -15.11
CA TYR A 61 4.44 -11.78 -14.83
C TYR A 61 5.62 -11.68 -15.80
N SER A 62 6.83 -11.93 -15.33
CA SER A 62 8.03 -11.99 -16.19
C SER A 62 8.98 -13.09 -15.75
N ASP A 63 9.34 -14.01 -16.64
CA ASP A 63 10.37 -15.03 -16.37
C ASP A 63 11.79 -14.45 -16.25
N ALA A 64 12.00 -13.21 -16.71
CA ALA A 64 13.28 -12.51 -16.65
C ALA A 64 13.17 -11.26 -15.76
N CYS A 65 13.84 -11.30 -14.62
CA CYS A 65 13.97 -10.16 -13.72
C CYS A 65 15.37 -9.54 -13.80
N SER A 66 15.45 -8.23 -13.63
CA SER A 66 16.70 -7.53 -13.43
C SER A 66 17.36 -7.92 -12.09
N LYS A 67 18.66 -7.62 -11.95
CA LYS A 67 19.48 -7.90 -10.76
C LYS A 67 19.60 -6.70 -9.81
N ASP A 68 18.72 -5.71 -9.96
CA ASP A 68 18.58 -4.64 -8.98
C ASP A 68 18.19 -5.22 -7.62
N TYR A 69 18.72 -4.61 -6.56
CA TYR A 69 18.46 -5.00 -5.18
C TYR A 69 17.74 -3.88 -4.46
N LEU A 70 16.41 -3.93 -4.51
CA LEU A 70 15.46 -3.04 -3.84
C LEU A 70 14.48 -3.94 -3.10
N PRO A 71 14.85 -4.45 -1.90
CA PRO A 71 14.15 -5.55 -1.29
C PRO A 71 12.72 -5.18 -0.86
N LEU A 72 11.86 -6.20 -0.81
CA LEU A 72 10.46 -6.10 -0.39
C LEU A 72 10.11 -7.23 0.58
N CYS A 73 9.35 -6.91 1.62
CA CYS A 73 8.86 -7.87 2.60
C CYS A 73 7.45 -8.34 2.24
N GLY A 74 7.29 -9.61 1.92
CA GLY A 74 5.99 -10.23 1.67
C GLY A 74 5.19 -10.50 2.95
N SER A 75 3.88 -10.68 2.80
CA SER A 75 2.98 -11.12 3.88
C SER A 75 3.24 -12.56 4.35
N ASP A 76 4.03 -13.31 3.60
CA ASP A 76 4.56 -14.64 3.94
C ASP A 76 5.87 -14.58 4.74
N GLY A 77 6.37 -13.38 5.05
CA GLY A 77 7.63 -13.17 5.77
C GLY A 77 8.87 -13.39 4.91
N ILE A 78 8.73 -13.48 3.58
CA ILE A 78 9.85 -13.66 2.66
C ILE A 78 10.39 -12.32 2.19
N ASN A 79 11.72 -12.25 2.13
CA ASN A 79 12.46 -11.15 1.52
C ASN A 79 12.63 -11.38 0.01
N TYR A 80 11.96 -10.56 -0.79
CA TYR A 80 12.09 -10.56 -2.24
C TYR A 80 13.12 -9.53 -2.66
N ALA A 81 14.11 -9.92 -3.46
CA ALA A 81 15.24 -9.05 -3.80
C ALA A 81 14.84 -7.80 -4.61
N ASN A 82 13.74 -7.86 -5.36
CA ASN A 82 13.18 -6.74 -6.10
C ASN A 82 11.70 -6.95 -6.43
N LYS A 83 11.08 -5.89 -7.00
CA LYS A 83 9.67 -5.86 -7.37
C LYS A 83 9.28 -7.00 -8.33
N CYS A 84 10.15 -7.33 -9.29
CA CYS A 84 9.84 -8.36 -10.28
C CYS A 84 9.67 -9.73 -9.62
N LEU A 85 10.62 -10.12 -8.77
CA LEU A 85 10.55 -11.38 -8.03
C LEU A 85 9.37 -11.44 -7.06
N PHE A 86 9.07 -10.32 -6.39
CA PHE A 86 7.87 -10.20 -5.56
C PHE A 86 6.59 -10.37 -6.39
N CYS A 87 6.45 -9.66 -7.50
CA CYS A 87 5.24 -9.72 -8.33
C CYS A 87 5.03 -11.09 -8.98
N ASN A 88 6.10 -11.77 -9.40
CA ASN A 88 5.99 -13.15 -9.85
C ASN A 88 5.42 -14.06 -8.76
N ALA A 89 5.86 -13.90 -7.51
CA ALA A 89 5.31 -14.64 -6.38
C ALA A 89 3.84 -14.27 -6.09
N VAL A 90 3.46 -12.99 -6.23
CA VAL A 90 2.06 -12.56 -6.13
C VAL A 90 1.19 -13.27 -7.17
N VAL A 91 1.62 -13.30 -8.43
CA VAL A 91 0.92 -14.00 -9.51
C VAL A 91 0.81 -15.51 -9.22
N MET A 92 1.90 -16.14 -8.80
CA MET A 92 1.91 -17.58 -8.43
C MET A 92 1.00 -17.90 -7.24
N SER A 93 0.92 -16.99 -6.27
CA SER A 93 0.04 -17.12 -5.09
C SER A 93 -1.44 -16.85 -5.40
N ARG A 94 -1.78 -16.48 -6.65
CA ARG A 94 -3.12 -16.03 -7.06
C ARG A 94 -3.64 -14.85 -6.24
N GLY A 95 -2.73 -13.92 -5.88
CA GLY A 95 -3.05 -12.72 -5.11
C GLY A 95 -3.20 -12.92 -3.60
N ALA A 96 -2.88 -14.09 -3.06
CA ALA A 96 -2.86 -14.32 -1.61
C ALA A 96 -1.67 -13.63 -0.92
N LEU A 97 -0.56 -13.44 -1.64
CA LEU A 97 0.60 -12.67 -1.19
C LEU A 97 0.36 -11.17 -1.42
N PHE A 98 0.59 -10.38 -0.38
CA PHE A 98 0.61 -8.92 -0.47
C PHE A 98 1.88 -8.36 0.15
N LEU A 99 2.20 -7.12 -0.20
CA LEU A 99 3.39 -6.44 0.34
C LEU A 99 3.09 -5.97 1.76
N THR A 100 4.00 -6.24 2.69
CA THR A 100 3.92 -5.72 4.07
C THR A 100 4.65 -4.38 4.18
N ASN A 101 5.87 -4.30 3.63
CA ASN A 101 6.69 -3.09 3.65
C ASN A 101 7.78 -3.12 2.58
N TYR A 102 8.22 -1.93 2.15
CA TYR A 102 9.46 -1.76 1.40
C TYR A 102 10.66 -2.03 2.31
N GLY A 103 11.72 -2.60 1.75
CA GLY A 103 12.85 -3.11 2.51
C GLY A 103 12.66 -4.57 2.95
N PRO A 104 13.62 -5.11 3.71
CA PRO A 104 13.50 -6.45 4.27
C PRO A 104 12.42 -6.54 5.37
N CYS A 105 11.90 -7.75 5.59
CA CYS A 105 11.37 -8.22 6.84
C CYS A 105 12.53 -8.31 7.86
#